data_AF-A0A957T8V8-F1
#
_entry.id   AF-A0A957T8V8-F1
#
_cell.length_a   1.000
_cell.length_b   1.000
_cell.length_c   1.000
_cell.angle_alpha   90.00
_cell.angle_beta   90.00
_cell.angle_gamma   90.00
#
_symmetry.space_group_name_H-M   'P 1'
#
loop_
_entity.id
_entity.type
_entity.pdbx_description
1 polymer ?
#
loop_
_entity_poly.entity_id
_entity_poly.type
_entity_poly.pdbx_seq_one_letter_code
_entity_poly.pdbx_strand_id
1 'polypeptide(L)'
;VLDERFFYYWEETEWCLRSRRAGWRIVNVPAARLWHKGVQRDYRPPANVSYYNTRNHLLMLQKHAAPLWVRANLWFQIARTLASWTIKPKWRDQRDHRDAMWQGVRDFQMQRWGKRPA
;
A
#
# COMPACT_ATOMS: atom_id res chain seq x y z
N VAL A 1 14.44 13.59 -1.55
CA VAL A 1 13.33 13.57 -2.54
C VAL A 1 12.46 12.34 -2.31
N LEU A 2 11.14 12.45 -2.52
CA LEU A 2 10.19 11.31 -2.50
C LEU A 2 10.28 10.54 -3.82
N ASP A 3 10.01 9.24 -3.78
CA ASP A 3 10.12 8.37 -4.95
C ASP A 3 8.82 8.39 -5.76
N GLU A 4 8.85 9.00 -6.94
CA GLU A 4 7.69 9.21 -7.80
C GLU A 4 7.02 7.91 -8.27
N ARG A 5 7.74 6.77 -8.21
CA ARG A 5 7.19 5.46 -8.57
C ARG A 5 5.97 5.08 -7.72
N PHE A 6 5.93 5.55 -6.47
CA PHE A 6 4.82 5.32 -5.55
C PHE A 6 3.56 6.09 -5.97
N PHE A 7 3.71 7.32 -6.48
CA PHE A 7 2.62 8.29 -6.72
C PHE A 7 1.83 8.67 -5.47
N TYR A 8 1.15 7.74 -4.78
CA TYR A 8 0.62 7.92 -3.43
C TYR A 8 0.44 6.57 -2.68
N TYR A 9 0.43 6.62 -1.35
CA TYR A 9 0.61 5.50 -0.39
C TYR A 9 2.01 4.86 -0.41
N TRP A 10 2.52 4.61 0.80
CA TRP A 10 3.84 4.04 1.11
C TRP A 10 5.06 4.91 0.80
N GLU A 11 4.92 6.01 0.07
CA GLU A 11 6.01 6.96 -0.19
C GLU A 11 6.52 7.61 1.10
N GLU A 12 5.60 7.95 2.01
CA GLU A 12 5.97 8.48 3.32
C GLU A 12 6.66 7.41 4.17
N THR A 13 6.17 6.18 4.14
CA THR A 13 6.69 5.10 5.00
C THR A 13 8.09 4.73 4.55
N GLU A 14 8.30 4.64 3.24
CA GLU A 14 9.61 4.48 2.61
C GLU A 14 10.54 5.62 2.99
N TRP A 15 10.07 6.86 2.91
CA TRP A 15 10.86 8.03 3.28
C TRP A 15 11.28 8.00 4.75
N CYS A 16 10.37 7.65 5.64
CA CYS A 16 10.63 7.47 7.07
C CYS A 16 11.70 6.39 7.28
N LEU A 17 11.53 5.22 6.68
CA LEU A 17 12.48 4.12 6.80
C LEU A 17 13.86 4.50 6.27
N ARG A 18 13.92 5.17 5.11
CA ARG A 18 15.17 5.66 4.52
C ARG A 18 15.84 6.73 5.39
N SER A 19 15.07 7.66 5.94
CA SER A 19 15.57 8.71 6.83
C SER A 19 16.16 8.12 8.11
N ARG A 20 15.47 7.15 8.72
CA ARG A 20 15.99 6.41 9.89
C ARG A 20 17.32 5.70 9.57
N ARG A 21 17.43 5.04 8.42
CA ARG A 21 18.68 4.37 7.99
C ARG A 21 19.81 5.35 7.75
N ALA A 22 19.51 6.60 7.38
CA ALA A 22 20.48 7.67 7.24
C ALA A 22 20.86 8.35 8.57
N GLY A 23 20.46 7.80 9.72
CA GLY A 23 20.83 8.30 11.05
C GLY A 23 19.88 9.34 11.64
N TRP A 24 18.79 9.69 10.93
CA TRP A 24 17.82 10.65 11.44
C TRP A 24 16.88 10.01 12.47
N ARG A 25 16.50 10.80 13.48
CA ARG A 25 15.49 10.42 14.47
C ARG A 25 14.11 10.80 13.95
N ILE A 26 13.17 9.86 14.02
CA ILE A 26 11.75 10.10 13.76
C ILE A 26 11.07 10.27 15.11
N VAL A 27 10.45 11.41 15.35
CA VAL A 27 9.83 11.77 16.63
C VAL A 27 8.40 12.23 16.40
N ASN A 28 7.50 11.80 17.29
CA ASN A 28 6.17 12.37 17.40
C ASN A 28 6.19 13.44 18.50
N VAL A 29 5.62 14.62 18.23
CA VAL A 29 5.55 15.74 19.17
C VAL A 29 4.09 16.00 19.51
N PRO A 30 3.53 15.40 20.59
CA PRO A 30 2.09 15.51 20.90
C PRO A 30 1.59 16.95 21.17
N ALA A 31 2.52 17.85 21.51
CA ALA A 31 2.22 19.28 21.70
C ALA A 31 2.03 20.04 20.38
N ALA A 32 2.63 19.58 19.28
CA ALA A 32 2.43 20.16 17.95
C ALA A 32 1.12 19.61 17.36
N ARG A 33 0.15 20.49 17.13
CA ARG A 33 -1.20 20.11 16.70
C ARG A 33 -1.57 20.79 15.38
N LEU A 34 -2.21 20.03 14.50
CA LEU A 34 -2.80 20.53 13.25
C LEU A 34 -4.16 19.86 13.04
N TRP A 35 -5.07 20.56 12.39
CA TRP A 35 -6.38 20.01 12.03
C TRP A 35 -6.28 19.33 10.67
N HIS A 36 -6.58 18.04 10.63
CA HIS A 36 -6.69 17.27 9.40
C HIS A 36 -8.13 16.77 9.26
N LYS A 37 -8.72 16.96 8.08
CA LYS A 37 -10.04 16.40 7.78
C LYS A 37 -9.91 14.89 7.70
N GLY A 38 -10.29 14.21 8.78
CA GLY A 38 -10.26 12.76 8.87
C GLY A 38 -11.26 12.08 7.92
N VAL A 39 -11.17 10.76 7.88
CA VAL A 39 -12.17 9.91 7.22
C VAL A 39 -13.47 9.91 8.03
N GLN A 40 -14.59 10.10 7.35
CA GLN A 40 -15.93 10.02 7.95
C GLN A 40 -16.26 8.56 8.31
N ARG A 41 -17.19 8.33 9.24
CA ARG A 41 -17.55 6.97 9.71
C ARG A 41 -18.05 6.06 8.59
N ASP A 42 -18.72 6.63 7.61
CA ASP A 42 -19.31 5.98 6.44
C ASP A 42 -18.41 6.08 5.19
N TYR A 43 -17.18 6.58 5.35
CA TYR A 43 -16.23 6.71 4.26
C TYR A 43 -15.91 5.34 3.65
N ARG A 44 -16.24 5.19 2.36
CA ARG A 44 -15.86 4.03 1.56
C ARG A 44 -14.68 4.42 0.67
N PRO A 45 -13.46 3.94 0.96
CA PRO A 45 -12.31 4.28 0.14
C PRO A 45 -12.52 3.75 -1.29
N PRO A 46 -12.10 4.49 -2.32
CA PRO A 46 -12.16 3.99 -3.69
C PRO A 46 -11.21 2.79 -3.86
N ALA A 47 -11.51 1.93 -4.83
CA ALA A 47 -10.69 0.76 -5.15
C ALA A 47 -9.22 1.08 -5.45
N ASN A 48 -8.93 2.32 -5.89
CA ASN A 48 -7.57 2.82 -6.05
C ASN A 48 -6.73 2.63 -4.78
N VAL A 49 -7.30 2.82 -3.60
CA VAL A 49 -6.58 2.59 -2.33
C VAL A 49 -6.01 1.17 -2.27
N SER A 50 -6.78 0.15 -2.68
CA SER A 50 -6.31 -1.24 -2.73
C SER A 50 -5.21 -1.44 -3.77
N TYR A 51 -5.33 -0.82 -4.95
CA TYR A 51 -4.29 -0.87 -5.98
C TYR A 51 -2.94 -0.35 -5.48
N TYR A 52 -2.92 0.90 -4.98
CA TYR A 52 -1.67 1.53 -4.56
C TYR A 52 -1.13 0.91 -3.28
N ASN A 53 -1.99 0.57 -2.31
CA ASN A 53 -1.56 -0.11 -1.10
C ASN A 53 -0.89 -1.46 -1.43
N THR A 54 -1.40 -2.23 -2.40
CA THR A 54 -0.80 -3.50 -2.79
C THR A 54 0.48 -3.32 -3.61
N ARG A 55 0.44 -2.57 -4.72
CA ARG A 55 1.60 -2.38 -5.61
C ARG A 55 2.77 -1.74 -4.86
N ASN A 56 2.49 -0.72 -4.05
CA ASN A 56 3.53 0.07 -3.42
C ASN A 56 4.09 -0.60 -2.16
N HIS A 57 3.31 -1.40 -1.44
CA HIS A 57 3.86 -2.22 -0.35
C HIS A 57 4.88 -3.24 -0.90
N LEU A 58 4.57 -3.88 -2.03
CA LEU A 58 5.51 -4.76 -2.72
C LEU A 58 6.78 -4.01 -3.16
N LEU A 59 6.63 -2.81 -3.73
CA LEU A 59 7.76 -1.95 -4.09
C LEU A 59 8.62 -1.55 -2.89
N MET A 60 7.99 -1.17 -1.76
CA MET A 60 8.68 -0.81 -0.52
C MET A 60 9.53 -1.98 -0.01
N LEU A 61 8.95 -3.18 0.05
CA LEU A 61 9.70 -4.38 0.47
C LEU A 61 10.85 -4.72 -0.49
N GLN A 62 10.64 -4.58 -1.81
CA GLN A 62 11.69 -4.77 -2.80
C GLN A 62 12.83 -3.76 -2.62
N LYS A 63 12.51 -2.47 -2.50
CA LYS A 63 13.49 -1.39 -2.39
C LYS A 63 14.36 -1.49 -1.14
N HIS A 64 13.80 -2.04 -0.06
CA HIS A 64 14.49 -2.18 1.21
C HIS A 64 15.09 -3.56 1.45
N ALA A 65 15.13 -4.42 0.43
CA ALA A 65 15.63 -5.80 0.50
C ALA A 65 15.05 -6.56 1.69
N ALA A 66 13.73 -6.47 1.88
CA ALA A 66 13.06 -7.09 3.02
C ALA A 66 13.33 -8.61 3.05
N PRO A 67 13.50 -9.20 4.26
CA PRO A 67 13.74 -10.62 4.40
C PRO A 67 12.69 -11.48 3.68
N LEU A 68 13.10 -12.66 3.20
CA LEU A 68 12.23 -13.54 2.41
C LEU A 68 10.93 -13.88 3.15
N TRP A 69 10.98 -14.11 4.46
CA TRP A 69 9.79 -14.43 5.26
C TRP A 69 8.79 -13.25 5.33
N VAL A 70 9.26 -12.00 5.33
CA VAL A 70 8.40 -10.80 5.28
C VAL A 70 7.70 -10.72 3.93
N ARG A 71 8.46 -10.93 2.85
CA ARG A 71 7.94 -10.94 1.48
C ARG A 71 6.93 -12.07 1.28
N ALA A 72 7.25 -13.28 1.76
CA ALA A 72 6.37 -14.44 1.70
C ALA A 72 5.07 -14.21 2.48
N ASN A 73 5.16 -13.62 3.68
CA ASN A 73 3.99 -13.25 4.47
C ASN A 73 3.09 -12.24 3.75
N LEU A 74 3.66 -11.21 3.09
CA LEU A 74 2.87 -10.27 2.31
C LEU A 74 2.17 -10.96 1.12
N TRP A 75 2.88 -11.80 0.38
CA TRP A 75 2.30 -12.58 -0.71
C TRP A 75 1.18 -13.50 -0.22
N PHE A 76 1.37 -14.17 0.91
CA PHE A 76 0.33 -14.98 1.55
C PHE A 76 -0.90 -14.15 1.92
N GLN A 77 -0.71 -12.96 2.51
CA GLN A 77 -1.82 -12.07 2.87
C GLN A 77 -2.59 -11.57 1.64
N ILE A 78 -1.90 -11.22 0.56
CA ILE A 78 -2.51 -10.83 -0.72
C ILE A 78 -3.32 -12.01 -1.27
N ALA A 79 -2.71 -13.19 -1.39
CA ALA A 79 -3.36 -14.40 -1.92
C ALA A 79 -4.59 -14.79 -1.09
N ARG A 80 -4.48 -14.79 0.23
CA ARG A 80 -5.59 -15.06 1.17
C ARG A 80 -6.72 -14.05 1.01
N THR A 81 -6.41 -12.78 0.81
CA THR A 81 -7.40 -11.71 0.66
C THR A 81 -8.11 -11.81 -0.70
N LEU A 82 -7.36 -11.98 -1.79
CA LEU A 82 -7.92 -12.23 -3.13
C LEU A 82 -8.83 -13.47 -3.13
N ALA A 83 -8.38 -14.59 -2.55
CA ALA A 83 -9.18 -15.79 -2.44
C ALA A 83 -10.47 -15.56 -1.64
N SER A 84 -10.37 -14.87 -0.49
CA SER A 84 -11.53 -14.53 0.34
C SER A 84 -12.54 -13.67 -0.43
N TRP A 85 -12.09 -12.59 -1.08
CA TRP A 85 -12.97 -11.68 -1.84
C TRP A 85 -13.52 -12.29 -3.14
N THR A 86 -12.90 -13.36 -3.63
CA THR A 86 -13.39 -14.09 -4.80
C THR A 86 -14.42 -15.15 -4.43
N ILE A 87 -14.18 -15.91 -3.37
CA ILE A 87 -14.94 -17.12 -3.05
C ILE A 87 -16.12 -16.84 -2.11
N LYS A 88 -15.93 -16.02 -1.06
CA LYS A 88 -16.95 -15.91 0.00
C LYS A 88 -18.06 -14.96 -0.43
N PRO A 89 -19.35 -15.38 -0.45
CA PRO A 89 -20.46 -14.56 -0.91
C PRO A 89 -20.64 -13.22 -0.18
N LYS A 90 -20.21 -13.16 1.09
CA LYS A 90 -20.26 -11.94 1.90
C LYS A 90 -19.39 -10.78 1.41
N TRP A 91 -18.50 -11.02 0.45
CA TRP A 91 -17.58 -10.02 -0.11
C TRP A 91 -17.90 -9.65 -1.56
N ARG A 92 -19.14 -9.87 -2.01
CA ARG A 92 -19.57 -9.52 -3.38
C ARG A 92 -19.41 -8.04 -3.71
N ASP A 93 -19.52 -7.17 -2.72
CA ASP A 93 -19.30 -5.72 -2.79
C ASP A 93 -17.82 -5.34 -2.96
N GLN A 94 -16.88 -6.25 -2.67
CA GLN A 94 -15.44 -6.00 -2.72
C GLN A 94 -14.81 -6.31 -4.08
N ARG A 95 -15.62 -6.57 -5.12
CA ARG A 95 -15.12 -6.93 -6.46
C ARG A 95 -14.18 -5.87 -7.04
N ASP A 96 -14.54 -4.61 -6.92
CA ASP A 96 -13.71 -3.51 -7.43
C ASP A 96 -12.36 -3.44 -6.69
N HIS A 97 -12.38 -3.61 -5.37
CA HIS A 97 -11.17 -3.66 -4.55
C HIS A 97 -10.30 -4.89 -4.87
N ARG A 98 -10.92 -6.04 -5.10
CA ARG A 98 -10.23 -7.27 -5.54
C ARG A 98 -9.55 -7.06 -6.88
N ASP A 99 -10.25 -6.49 -7.86
CA ASP A 99 -9.72 -6.29 -9.20
C ASP A 99 -8.59 -5.24 -9.17
N ALA A 100 -8.73 -4.20 -8.36
CA ALA A 100 -7.68 -3.23 -8.10
C ALA A 100 -6.45 -3.85 -7.41
N MET A 101 -6.64 -4.72 -6.42
CA MET A 101 -5.56 -5.45 -5.75
C MET A 101 -4.82 -6.36 -6.76
N TRP A 102 -5.56 -7.10 -7.59
CA TRP A 102 -4.99 -7.95 -8.63
C TRP A 102 -4.22 -7.14 -9.67
N GLN A 103 -4.78 -6.01 -10.12
CA GLN A 103 -4.08 -5.08 -11.00
C GLN A 103 -2.80 -4.55 -10.35
N GLY A 104 -2.81 -4.26 -9.05
CA GLY A 104 -1.63 -3.81 -8.30
C GLY A 104 -0.52 -4.86 -8.26
N VAL A 105 -0.87 -6.14 -8.08
CA VAL A 105 0.06 -7.28 -8.18
C VAL A 105 0.66 -7.35 -9.58
N ARG A 106 -0.18 -7.34 -10.62
CA ARG A 106 0.24 -7.45 -12.01
C ARG A 106 1.17 -6.30 -12.41
N ASP A 107 0.79 -5.08 -12.08
CA ASP A 107 1.56 -3.89 -12.44
C ASP A 107 2.89 -3.83 -11.67
N PHE A 108 2.95 -4.32 -10.41
CA PHE A 108 4.22 -4.51 -9.71
C PHE A 108 5.15 -5.51 -10.44
N GLN A 109 4.60 -6.67 -10.85
CA GLN A 109 5.37 -7.68 -11.60
C GLN A 109 5.86 -7.14 -12.95
N MET A 110 5.05 -6.32 -13.62
CA MET A 110 5.39 -5.65 -14.88
C MET A 110 6.27 -4.39 -14.68
N GLN A 111 6.65 -4.05 -13.44
CA GLN A 111 7.40 -2.84 -13.08
C GLN A 111 6.76 -1.56 -13.63
N ARG A 112 5.43 -1.46 -13.60
CA ARG A 112 4.65 -0.29 -14.02
C ARG A 112 4.41 0.64 -12.84
N TRP A 113 4.94 1.85 -12.93
CA TRP A 113 4.97 2.81 -11.82
C TRP A 113 4.14 4.07 -12.08
N GLY A 114 3.98 4.89 -11.04
CA GLY A 114 3.26 6.15 -11.14
C GLY A 114 1.76 5.98 -10.99
N LYS A 115 0.98 6.84 -11.66
CA LYS A 115 -0.48 6.86 -11.56
C LYS A 115 -1.09 5.57 -12.16
N ARG A 116 -2.03 4.97 -11.44
CA ARG A 116 -2.87 3.84 -11.89
C ARG A 116 -3.50 4.20 -13.25
N PRO A 117 -3.32 3.38 -14.29
CA PRO A 117 -4.01 3.56 -15.56
C PRO A 117 -5.53 3.60 -15.36
N ALA A 118 -6.21 4.43 -16.15
CA ALA A 118 -7.68 4.49 -16.16
C ALA A 118 -8.30 3.14 -16.54
#